data_AF-A0A128ES12-F1
#
_entry.id   AF-A0A128ES12-F1
#
_cell.length_a   1.000
_cell.length_b   1.000
_cell.length_c   1.000
_cell.angle_alpha   90.00
_cell.angle_beta   90.00
_cell.angle_gamma   90.00
#
_symmetry.space_group_name_H-M   'P 1'
#
loop_
_entity.id
_entity.type
_entity.pdbx_description
1 polymer ?
#
loop_
_entity_poly.entity_id
_entity_poly.type
_entity_poly.pdbx_seq_one_letter_code
_entity_poly.pdbx_strand_id
1 'polypeptide(L)'
;MKLSVQLIVLLLASLFSVSGVAATCKVPDSGTAYWSKKVTGSSKALGDALLLAKLESRPLSSQEIQKARDWKESIQRSAVEVNTVFGVQQGRGADRLVTLLLEQNLVDGEWQSNTESLAGLKFAVNDDLDDLRGDRVHFGAKNTKDTVYFDTESREAACAAVMGCEVPGGGTNVCQSYLEGWSDAVASYRNAVREENALQMAKLSIAYSEAWDRYLTEARSQTLFDRLLTAGIYSDYLKESHFQLPPEYQFFAFHPSVLMEYVDDAADGSQFKAALAVEWIGINAWQSCFGANFACGASIVSTYSDRAGVDDFGHGLMFHIENSYSFGVTERDGDVGYFLTVDLLKAFEDKKSEVKGWQEKANELLGKE
;
A
#
# COMPACT_ATOMS: atom_id res chain seq x y z
N MET A 1 28.81 -32.68 -8.45
CA MET A 1 29.25 -31.50 -9.23
C MET A 1 28.53 -30.28 -8.68
N LYS A 2 29.21 -29.52 -7.81
CA LYS A 2 28.77 -28.21 -7.29
C LYS A 2 29.81 -27.20 -7.76
N LEU A 3 29.49 -26.36 -8.73
CA LEU A 3 30.27 -25.18 -9.08
C LEU A 3 29.33 -23.97 -9.18
N SER A 4 29.28 -23.23 -8.07
CA SER A 4 29.45 -21.77 -7.98
C SER A 4 28.83 -20.86 -9.04
N VAL A 5 27.61 -20.37 -8.75
CA VAL A 5 26.95 -19.21 -9.38
C VAL A 5 27.26 -17.89 -8.64
N GLN A 6 28.04 -17.91 -7.56
CA GLN A 6 28.26 -16.73 -6.69
C GLN A 6 29.35 -15.75 -7.13
N LEU A 7 30.01 -15.93 -8.29
CA LEU A 7 31.17 -15.08 -8.65
C LEU A 7 30.91 -14.04 -9.75
N ILE A 8 29.70 -13.97 -10.33
CA ILE A 8 29.43 -13.06 -11.47
C ILE A 8 28.70 -11.77 -11.04
N VAL A 9 28.14 -11.71 -9.83
CA VAL A 9 27.41 -10.52 -9.36
C VAL A 9 28.32 -9.45 -8.74
N LEU A 10 29.58 -9.76 -8.41
CA LEU A 10 30.49 -8.81 -7.73
C LEU A 10 31.47 -8.06 -8.65
N LEU A 11 31.51 -8.32 -9.97
CA LEU A 11 32.52 -7.74 -10.87
C LEU A 11 32.01 -6.68 -11.86
N LEU A 12 30.72 -6.32 -11.81
CA LEU A 12 30.10 -5.35 -12.73
C LEU A 12 29.70 -4.02 -12.07
N ALA A 13 30.15 -3.75 -10.84
CA ALA A 13 29.82 -2.53 -10.09
C ALA A 13 30.95 -1.48 -10.01
N SER A 14 32.09 -1.66 -10.70
CA SER A 14 33.30 -0.84 -10.45
C SER A 14 33.88 -0.09 -11.66
N LEU A 15 33.16 0.02 -12.78
CA LEU A 15 33.64 0.78 -13.94
C LEU A 15 32.50 1.64 -14.49
N PHE A 16 32.36 2.84 -13.93
CA PHE A 16 31.94 4.12 -14.53
C PHE A 16 31.46 5.09 -13.44
N SER A 17 32.27 5.30 -12.40
CA SER A 17 32.21 6.54 -11.63
C SER A 17 33.10 7.55 -12.34
N VAL A 18 32.55 8.26 -13.32
CA VAL A 18 33.10 9.57 -13.68
C VAL A 18 32.87 10.43 -12.47
N SER A 19 33.90 10.57 -11.64
CA SER A 19 33.92 11.49 -10.51
C SER A 19 33.90 12.91 -11.06
N GLY A 20 32.71 13.40 -11.40
CA GLY A 20 32.45 14.82 -11.47
C GLY A 20 32.87 15.40 -10.12
N VAL A 21 33.69 16.44 -10.14
CA VAL A 21 34.15 17.12 -8.94
C VAL A 21 32.92 17.74 -8.29
N ALA A 22 32.30 17.01 -7.36
CA ALA A 22 31.18 17.51 -6.59
C ALA A 22 31.66 18.74 -5.80
N ALA A 23 30.82 19.77 -5.75
CA ALA A 23 31.07 20.95 -4.94
C ALA A 23 31.44 20.56 -3.51
N THR A 24 32.64 20.90 -3.04
CA THR A 24 33.03 20.68 -1.64
C THR A 24 32.68 21.93 -0.83
N CYS A 25 31.47 22.00 -0.27
CA CYS A 25 31.12 23.03 0.71
C CYS A 25 31.94 22.81 2.00
N LYS A 26 32.51 23.87 2.58
CA LYS A 26 33.36 23.81 3.79
C LYS A 26 32.55 23.83 5.09
N VAL A 27 31.31 23.33 5.07
CA VAL A 27 30.27 23.41 6.12
C VAL A 27 29.32 24.62 5.97
N PRO A 28 27.99 24.40 5.97
CA PRO A 28 27.30 23.11 5.91
C PRO A 28 27.49 22.39 4.56
N ASP A 29 27.66 21.07 4.62
CA ASP A 29 27.94 20.22 3.45
C ASP A 29 26.72 20.05 2.53
N SER A 30 25.56 20.60 2.92
CA SER A 30 24.31 20.63 2.15
C SER A 30 23.37 21.72 2.64
N GLY A 31 22.38 22.11 1.82
CA GLY A 31 21.32 23.02 2.25
C GLY A 31 20.52 22.47 3.44
N THR A 32 20.32 21.15 3.50
CA THR A 32 19.68 20.49 4.65
C THR A 32 20.43 20.74 5.94
N ALA A 33 21.76 20.66 5.93
CA ALA A 33 22.57 20.97 7.11
C ALA A 33 22.50 22.46 7.49
N TYR A 34 22.42 23.37 6.51
CA TYR A 34 22.19 24.81 6.76
C TYR A 34 20.88 25.05 7.51
N TRP A 35 19.78 24.51 6.98
CA TRP A 35 18.45 24.75 7.52
C TRP A 35 18.12 23.93 8.77
N SER A 36 18.86 22.86 9.03
CA SER A 36 18.70 22.02 10.22
C SER A 36 18.73 22.80 11.53
N LYS A 37 19.65 23.77 11.62
CA LYS A 37 19.88 24.59 12.81
C LYS A 37 18.86 25.71 12.99
N LYS A 38 18.10 26.03 11.93
CA LYS A 38 17.19 27.19 11.89
C LYS A 38 15.73 26.75 11.96
N VAL A 39 15.33 25.85 11.08
CA VAL A 39 13.92 25.53 10.81
C VAL A 39 13.59 24.09 11.20
N THR A 40 14.42 23.11 10.81
CA THR A 40 14.09 21.68 10.95
C THR A 40 13.76 21.28 12.39
N GLY A 41 14.48 21.80 13.39
CA GLY A 41 14.21 21.51 14.79
C GLY A 41 12.79 21.92 15.21
N SER A 42 12.39 23.14 14.87
CA SER A 42 11.03 23.64 15.16
C SER A 42 9.95 22.92 14.36
N SER A 43 10.23 22.56 13.10
CA SER A 43 9.30 21.78 12.26
C SER A 43 9.06 20.39 12.83
N LYS A 44 10.12 19.67 13.22
CA LYS A 44 10.00 18.35 13.84
C LYS A 44 9.21 18.43 15.16
N ALA A 45 9.54 19.39 16.02
CA ALA A 45 8.84 19.58 17.28
C ALA A 45 7.34 19.84 17.12
N LEU A 46 6.93 20.60 16.09
CA LEU A 46 5.53 20.75 15.72
C LEU A 46 4.93 19.45 15.20
N GLY A 47 5.63 18.73 14.32
CA GLY A 47 5.17 17.44 13.79
C GLY A 47 4.86 16.43 14.90
N ASP A 48 5.76 16.32 15.89
CA ASP A 48 5.58 15.43 17.05
C ASP A 48 4.37 15.86 17.91
N ALA A 49 4.17 17.17 18.08
CA ALA A 49 3.04 17.71 18.82
C ALA A 49 1.68 17.44 18.13
N LEU A 50 1.63 17.62 16.81
CA LEU A 50 0.43 17.32 16.01
C LEU A 50 0.12 15.82 16.03
N LEU A 51 1.15 14.98 15.91
CA LEU A 51 1.01 13.54 15.98
C LEU A 51 0.47 13.09 17.34
N LEU A 52 1.05 13.58 18.44
CA LEU A 52 0.60 13.23 19.79
C LEU A 52 -0.87 13.62 20.03
N ALA A 53 -1.25 14.85 19.67
CA ALA A 53 -2.63 15.31 19.80
C ALA A 53 -3.62 14.47 18.95
N LYS A 54 -3.21 14.05 17.74
CA LYS A 54 -3.99 13.13 16.90
C LYS A 54 -4.16 11.77 17.57
N LEU A 55 -3.08 11.15 18.05
CA LEU A 55 -3.11 9.84 18.71
C LEU A 55 -3.99 9.85 19.97
N GLU A 56 -3.97 10.95 20.71
CA GLU A 56 -4.77 11.13 21.93
C GLU A 56 -6.18 11.69 21.66
N SER A 57 -6.55 11.94 20.40
CA SER A 57 -7.84 12.49 19.99
C SER A 57 -8.24 13.75 20.78
N ARG A 58 -7.28 14.65 21.02
CA ARG A 58 -7.47 15.86 21.83
C ARG A 58 -6.95 17.12 21.12
N PRO A 59 -7.39 18.32 21.54
CA PRO A 59 -6.77 19.56 21.08
C PRO A 59 -5.30 19.67 21.57
N LEU A 60 -4.54 20.54 20.92
CA LEU A 60 -3.18 20.89 21.35
C LEU A 60 -3.20 21.55 22.74
N SER A 61 -2.31 21.11 23.60
CA SER A 61 -2.02 21.73 24.90
C SER A 61 -1.31 23.07 24.75
N SER A 62 -1.27 23.87 25.81
CA SER A 62 -0.56 25.16 25.82
C SER A 62 0.91 25.05 25.40
N GLN A 63 1.59 23.96 25.77
CA GLN A 63 2.98 23.71 25.38
C GLN A 63 3.11 23.39 23.89
N GLU A 64 2.19 22.61 23.34
CA GLU A 64 2.18 22.26 21.91
C GLU A 64 1.79 23.47 21.04
N ILE A 65 0.87 24.31 21.51
CA ILE A 65 0.56 25.61 20.89
C ILE A 65 1.82 26.51 20.87
N GLN A 66 2.65 26.46 21.91
CA GLN A 66 3.91 27.20 21.90
C GLN A 66 4.86 26.68 20.82
N LYS A 67 5.01 25.36 20.65
CA LYS A 67 5.82 24.77 19.57
C LYS A 67 5.34 25.21 18.19
N ALA A 68 4.02 25.31 18.00
CA ALA A 68 3.41 25.85 16.80
C ALA A 68 3.76 27.33 16.55
N ARG A 69 3.75 28.17 17.60
CA ARG A 69 4.19 29.57 17.50
C ARG A 69 5.68 29.66 17.17
N ASP A 70 6.52 28.88 17.84
CA ASP A 70 7.96 28.85 17.60
C ASP A 70 8.28 28.43 16.16
N TRP A 71 7.57 27.43 15.65
CA TRP A 71 7.67 27.01 14.24
C TRP A 71 7.24 28.12 13.29
N LYS A 72 6.08 28.75 13.52
CA LYS A 72 5.58 29.87 12.71
C LYS A 72 6.62 30.99 12.62
N GLU A 73 7.17 31.42 13.75
CA GLU A 73 8.20 32.46 13.79
C GLU A 73 9.48 32.03 13.05
N SER A 74 9.88 30.76 13.19
CA SER A 74 11.04 30.22 12.49
C SER A 74 10.87 30.22 10.97
N ILE A 75 9.72 29.74 10.46
CA ILE A 75 9.47 29.71 9.02
C ILE A 75 9.30 31.11 8.43
N GLN A 76 8.70 32.05 9.18
CA GLN A 76 8.59 33.45 8.75
C GLN A 76 9.97 34.12 8.64
N ARG A 77 10.85 33.92 9.64
CA ARG A 77 12.22 34.45 9.60
C ARG A 77 13.04 33.85 8.45
N SER A 78 12.97 32.53 8.27
CA SER A 78 13.68 31.88 7.15
C SER A 78 13.17 32.32 5.78
N ALA A 79 11.87 32.58 5.63
CA ALA A 79 11.33 33.11 4.38
C ALA A 79 11.87 34.51 4.04
N VAL A 80 11.98 35.39 5.04
CA VAL A 80 12.62 36.71 4.86
C VAL A 80 14.09 36.56 4.46
N GLU A 81 14.79 35.60 5.06
CA GLU A 81 16.18 35.27 4.71
C GLU A 81 16.30 34.81 3.25
N VAL A 82 15.46 33.87 2.81
CA VAL A 82 15.39 33.43 1.41
C VAL A 82 15.13 34.62 0.48
N ASN A 83 14.13 35.46 0.78
CA ASN A 83 13.86 36.65 -0.03
C ASN A 83 15.06 37.59 -0.12
N THR A 84 15.82 37.74 0.97
CA THR A 84 17.02 38.58 1.02
C THR A 84 18.12 38.03 0.11
N VAL A 85 18.37 36.71 0.14
CA VAL A 85 19.37 36.06 -0.71
C VAL A 85 19.06 36.24 -2.20
N PHE A 86 17.78 36.14 -2.57
CA PHE A 86 17.35 36.26 -3.97
C PHE A 86 16.97 37.69 -4.40
N GLY A 87 17.00 38.66 -3.47
CA GLY A 87 16.60 40.04 -3.73
C GLY A 87 15.14 40.19 -4.16
N VAL A 88 14.25 39.36 -3.60
CA VAL A 88 12.80 39.38 -3.89
C VAL A 88 12.09 40.34 -2.92
N GLN A 89 11.17 41.14 -3.42
CA GLN A 89 10.36 42.05 -2.60
C GLN A 89 9.43 41.29 -1.66
N GLN A 90 9.18 41.87 -0.47
CA GLN A 90 8.21 41.35 0.49
C GLN A 90 6.82 41.18 -0.16
N GLY A 91 6.15 40.08 0.14
CA GLY A 91 4.85 39.69 -0.37
C GLY A 91 4.88 39.01 -1.75
N ARG A 92 6.06 38.84 -2.35
CA ARG A 92 6.22 38.24 -3.69
C ARG A 92 7.13 37.00 -3.71
N GLY A 93 7.71 36.64 -2.58
CA GLY A 93 8.70 35.58 -2.48
C GLY A 93 8.31 34.45 -1.52
N ALA A 94 9.30 33.87 -0.84
CA ALA A 94 9.14 32.82 0.17
C ALA A 94 8.15 33.19 1.29
N ASP A 95 8.02 34.48 1.61
CA ASP A 95 7.12 34.98 2.65
C ASP A 95 5.64 34.90 2.28
N ARG A 96 5.30 35.12 1.00
CA ARG A 96 3.94 34.86 0.47
C ARG A 96 3.58 33.39 0.64
N LEU A 97 4.54 32.51 0.40
CA LEU A 97 4.36 31.07 0.41
C LEU A 97 4.19 30.54 1.84
N VAL A 98 4.98 31.04 2.77
CA VAL A 98 4.80 30.79 4.20
C VAL A 98 3.45 31.33 4.70
N THR A 99 3.01 32.50 4.21
CA THR A 99 1.70 33.04 4.55
C THR A 99 0.57 32.10 4.10
N LEU A 100 0.60 31.66 2.85
CA LEU A 100 -0.35 30.69 2.31
C LEU A 100 -0.32 29.36 3.07
N LEU A 101 0.87 28.85 3.39
CA LEU A 101 1.04 27.64 4.18
C LEU A 101 0.38 27.78 5.56
N LEU A 102 0.57 28.92 6.22
CA LEU A 102 -0.03 29.20 7.53
C LEU A 102 -1.55 29.33 7.45
N GLU A 103 -2.07 30.06 6.45
CA GLU A 103 -3.51 30.20 6.21
C GLU A 103 -4.22 28.87 5.96
N GLN A 104 -3.52 27.90 5.33
CA GLN A 104 -4.10 26.59 5.01
C GLN A 104 -4.08 25.62 6.20
N ASN A 105 -3.08 25.72 7.08
CA ASN A 105 -2.97 24.82 8.22
C ASN A 105 -3.62 25.39 9.51
N LEU A 106 -3.94 26.68 9.53
CA LEU A 106 -4.61 27.38 10.64
C LEU A 106 -6.03 27.79 10.22
N VAL A 107 -7.06 27.23 10.84
CA VAL A 107 -8.44 27.72 10.72
C VAL A 107 -8.82 28.41 12.02
N ASP A 108 -9.20 29.69 11.94
CA ASP A 108 -9.51 30.55 13.09
C ASP A 108 -8.39 30.65 14.14
N GLY A 109 -7.13 30.44 13.71
CA GLY A 109 -5.96 30.45 14.60
C GLY A 109 -5.72 29.13 15.33
N GLU A 110 -6.56 28.13 15.12
CA GLU A 110 -6.37 26.76 15.60
C GLU A 110 -5.78 25.87 14.52
N TRP A 111 -4.87 24.99 14.92
CA TRP A 111 -4.30 23.99 14.02
C TRP A 111 -5.34 22.93 13.70
N GLN A 112 -5.56 22.68 12.40
CA GLN A 112 -6.38 21.54 12.02
C GLN A 112 -5.64 20.24 12.36
N SER A 113 -6.18 19.48 13.31
CA SER A 113 -5.68 18.16 13.67
C SER A 113 -5.97 17.11 12.60
N ASN A 114 -6.77 17.42 11.57
CA ASN A 114 -6.95 16.55 10.43
C ASN A 114 -5.69 16.53 9.56
N THR A 115 -4.77 15.65 9.94
CA THR A 115 -3.45 15.53 9.36
C THR A 115 -3.41 15.06 7.89
N GLU A 116 -4.52 14.60 7.33
CA GLU A 116 -4.59 14.10 5.94
C GLU A 116 -4.44 15.20 4.89
N SER A 117 -4.59 16.48 5.29
CA SER A 117 -4.55 17.65 4.42
C SER A 117 -3.42 18.63 4.73
N LEU A 118 -2.40 18.25 5.51
CA LEU A 118 -1.29 19.16 5.84
C LEU A 118 -0.59 19.64 4.57
N ALA A 119 -0.64 20.95 4.33
CA ALA A 119 -0.01 21.58 3.17
C ALA A 119 1.51 21.56 3.31
N GLY A 120 2.26 21.46 2.22
CA GLY A 120 3.72 21.44 2.28
C GLY A 120 4.35 22.29 1.19
N LEU A 121 5.62 22.63 1.40
CA LEU A 121 6.46 23.23 0.38
C LEU A 121 7.16 22.09 -0.38
N LYS A 122 7.27 22.22 -1.71
CA LYS A 122 8.04 21.30 -2.54
C LYS A 122 8.93 22.09 -3.49
N PHE A 123 10.22 21.78 -3.47
CA PHE A 123 11.16 22.23 -4.48
C PHE A 123 11.04 21.34 -5.73
N ALA A 124 11.05 21.92 -6.93
CA ALA A 124 11.06 21.16 -8.17
C ALA A 124 11.84 21.91 -9.25
N VAL A 125 12.92 21.32 -9.74
CA VAL A 125 13.66 21.86 -10.89
C VAL A 125 12.74 21.86 -12.10
N ASN A 126 12.81 22.92 -12.91
CA ASN A 126 12.03 22.98 -14.13
C ASN A 126 12.69 22.10 -15.20
N ASP A 127 12.14 20.93 -15.47
CA ASP A 127 12.60 20.06 -16.56
C ASP A 127 12.00 20.45 -17.93
N ASP A 128 11.10 21.45 -17.99
CA ASP A 128 10.59 21.97 -19.26
C ASP A 128 11.71 22.73 -19.99
N LEU A 129 12.37 22.04 -20.92
CA LEU A 129 13.38 22.57 -21.84
C LEU A 129 12.92 23.80 -22.65
N ASP A 130 11.60 24.05 -22.74
CA ASP A 130 11.01 25.14 -23.51
C ASP A 130 10.79 26.44 -22.71
N ASP A 131 10.96 26.45 -21.37
CA ASP A 131 10.86 27.68 -20.57
C ASP A 131 12.21 28.06 -19.96
N LEU A 132 12.90 28.99 -20.64
CA LEU A 132 14.22 29.56 -20.30
C LEU A 132 14.22 30.43 -19.02
N ARG A 133 13.34 30.16 -18.06
CA ARG A 133 13.09 31.01 -16.89
C ARG A 133 13.31 30.26 -15.57
N GLY A 134 14.57 29.95 -15.25
CA GLY A 134 15.07 29.62 -13.90
C GLY A 134 14.43 28.41 -13.18
N ASP A 135 15.04 28.00 -12.06
CA ASP A 135 14.51 26.92 -11.23
C ASP A 135 13.19 27.34 -10.55
N ARG A 136 12.16 26.51 -10.67
CA ARG A 136 10.81 26.81 -10.18
C ARG A 136 10.63 26.32 -8.74
N VAL A 137 9.83 27.01 -7.92
CA VAL A 137 9.39 26.47 -6.63
C VAL A 137 7.86 26.38 -6.64
N HIS A 138 7.35 25.15 -6.55
CA HIS A 138 5.92 24.86 -6.67
C HIS A 138 5.28 24.71 -5.29
N PHE A 139 4.19 25.44 -5.06
CA PHE A 139 3.42 25.35 -3.82
C PHE A 139 2.06 24.77 -4.13
N GLY A 140 1.81 23.57 -3.62
CA GLY A 140 0.51 22.94 -3.69
C GLY A 140 0.03 22.58 -2.29
N ALA A 141 -0.90 23.35 -1.73
CA ALA A 141 -2.05 22.68 -1.14
C ALA A 141 -2.94 22.18 -2.26
N LYS A 142 -3.79 21.18 -1.97
CA LYS A 142 -4.86 20.82 -2.90
C LYS A 142 -5.55 22.11 -3.38
N ASN A 143 -5.51 22.35 -4.69
CA ASN A 143 -6.21 23.42 -5.40
C ASN A 143 -5.58 24.84 -5.43
N THR A 144 -4.36 25.07 -4.94
CA THR A 144 -3.68 26.36 -5.17
C THR A 144 -2.60 26.23 -6.24
N LYS A 145 -2.66 27.07 -7.27
CA LYS A 145 -1.66 27.15 -8.36
C LYS A 145 -0.59 28.23 -8.11
N ASP A 146 -0.41 28.64 -6.85
CA ASP A 146 0.53 29.71 -6.53
C ASP A 146 1.98 29.21 -6.65
N THR A 147 2.75 29.84 -7.52
CA THR A 147 4.15 29.50 -7.81
C THR A 147 5.00 30.75 -7.65
N VAL A 148 6.14 30.63 -7.00
CA VAL A 148 7.15 31.69 -6.89
C VAL A 148 8.41 31.22 -7.59
N TYR A 149 9.03 32.15 -8.30
CA TYR A 149 10.20 31.90 -9.13
C TYR A 149 11.42 32.53 -8.49
N PHE A 150 12.51 31.77 -8.43
CA PHE A 150 13.80 32.23 -7.93
C PHE A 150 14.83 32.11 -9.04
N ASP A 151 15.52 33.20 -9.33
CA ASP A 151 16.63 33.19 -10.28
C ASP A 151 17.87 32.62 -9.59
N THR A 152 18.10 31.32 -9.73
CA THR A 152 19.19 30.59 -9.09
C THR A 152 20.54 30.84 -9.73
N GLU A 153 20.57 31.07 -11.04
CA GLU A 153 21.80 31.36 -11.79
C GLU A 153 22.39 32.71 -11.39
N SER A 154 21.59 33.80 -11.42
CA SER A 154 22.11 35.13 -11.09
C SER A 154 22.44 35.30 -9.60
N ARG A 155 21.99 34.37 -8.75
CA ARG A 155 22.13 34.42 -7.29
C ARG A 155 23.09 33.38 -6.73
N GLU A 156 23.76 32.60 -7.56
CA GLU A 156 24.64 31.51 -7.12
C GLU A 156 25.71 31.97 -6.11
N ALA A 157 26.37 33.10 -6.37
CA ALA A 157 27.36 33.66 -5.46
C ALA A 157 26.77 34.08 -4.09
N ALA A 158 25.51 34.53 -4.06
CA ALA A 158 24.82 34.89 -2.82
C ALA A 158 24.47 33.64 -2.00
N CYS A 159 23.95 32.60 -2.64
CA CYS A 159 23.69 31.32 -1.98
C CYS A 159 24.97 30.68 -1.45
N ALA A 160 26.05 30.70 -2.25
CA ALA A 160 27.35 30.20 -1.83
C ALA A 160 27.93 30.98 -0.65
N ALA A 161 27.82 32.32 -0.66
CA ALA A 161 28.25 33.14 0.47
C ALA A 161 27.48 32.82 1.76
N VAL A 162 26.16 32.64 1.68
CA VAL A 162 25.33 32.31 2.84
C VAL A 162 25.59 30.89 3.35
N MET A 163 25.82 29.94 2.44
CA MET A 163 26.11 28.55 2.79
C MET A 163 27.58 28.29 3.10
N GLY A 164 28.48 29.25 2.95
CA GLY A 164 29.93 29.03 3.13
C GLY A 164 30.51 28.04 2.11
N CYS A 165 29.94 27.97 0.91
CA CYS A 165 30.42 27.12 -0.18
C CYS A 165 31.37 27.89 -1.09
N GLU A 166 32.38 27.20 -1.63
CA GLU A 166 33.15 27.71 -2.77
C GLU A 166 32.35 27.38 -4.04
N VAL A 167 32.08 28.37 -4.91
CA VAL A 167 31.35 28.16 -6.17
C VAL A 167 32.26 27.35 -7.11
N PRO A 168 31.99 26.07 -7.37
CA PRO A 168 32.80 25.30 -8.30
C PRO A 168 32.36 25.64 -9.72
N GLY A 169 33.31 25.83 -10.63
CA GLY A 169 32.99 25.85 -12.05
C GLY A 169 32.51 24.47 -12.50
N GLY A 170 31.20 24.22 -12.50
CA GLY A 170 30.58 23.07 -13.17
C GLY A 170 30.00 21.94 -12.30
N GLY A 171 29.53 22.20 -11.08
CA GLY A 171 28.84 21.21 -10.24
C GLY A 171 27.60 21.82 -9.56
N THR A 172 26.65 20.96 -9.17
CA THR A 172 25.36 21.22 -8.50
C THR A 172 25.10 22.67 -8.08
N ASN A 173 24.06 23.30 -8.63
CA ASN A 173 23.67 24.67 -8.34
C ASN A 173 23.49 24.88 -6.82
N VAL A 174 24.34 25.72 -6.20
CA VAL A 174 24.33 25.92 -4.75
C VAL A 174 22.98 26.51 -4.28
N CYS A 175 22.35 27.36 -5.10
CA CYS A 175 21.03 27.88 -4.81
C CYS A 175 19.94 26.80 -4.86
N GLN A 176 20.05 25.81 -5.75
CA GLN A 176 19.14 24.66 -5.75
C GLN A 176 19.23 23.91 -4.42
N SER A 177 20.43 23.54 -3.98
CA SER A 177 20.62 22.87 -2.68
C SER A 177 20.11 23.72 -1.52
N TYR A 178 20.32 25.04 -1.56
CA TYR A 178 19.81 25.98 -0.56
C TYR A 178 18.28 25.97 -0.47
N LEU A 179 17.59 26.06 -1.61
CA LEU A 179 16.13 26.11 -1.69
C LEU A 179 15.48 24.76 -1.38
N GLU A 180 16.06 23.66 -1.85
CA GLU A 180 15.62 22.30 -1.55
C GLU A 180 15.70 22.04 -0.04
N GLY A 181 16.86 22.33 0.56
CA GLY A 181 17.03 22.19 2.01
C GLY A 181 16.07 23.06 2.82
N TRP A 182 15.72 24.25 2.33
CA TRP A 182 14.73 25.12 2.99
C TRP A 182 13.34 24.49 2.93
N SER A 183 12.93 24.08 1.74
CA SER A 183 11.64 23.43 1.50
C SER A 183 11.47 22.18 2.37
N ASP A 184 12.49 21.33 2.43
CA ASP A 184 12.50 20.12 3.26
C ASP A 184 12.46 20.43 4.76
N ALA A 185 13.23 21.44 5.19
CA ALA A 185 13.24 21.85 6.58
C ALA A 185 11.87 22.40 7.01
N VAL A 186 11.19 23.18 6.17
CA VAL A 186 9.82 23.63 6.43
C VAL A 186 8.86 22.44 6.43
N ALA A 187 8.93 21.55 5.45
CA ALA A 187 8.02 20.41 5.31
C ALA A 187 8.21 19.30 6.35
N SER A 188 9.32 19.30 7.10
CA SER A 188 9.68 18.26 8.06
C SER A 188 8.63 18.00 9.16
N TYR A 189 7.74 18.96 9.45
CA TYR A 189 6.65 18.75 10.41
C TYR A 189 5.66 17.67 9.96
N ARG A 190 5.57 17.40 8.65
CA ARG A 190 4.69 16.37 8.08
C ARG A 190 5.27 14.97 8.19
N ASN A 191 6.58 14.85 8.40
CA ASN A 191 7.25 13.56 8.35
C ASN A 191 6.79 12.64 9.48
N ALA A 192 6.66 13.15 10.71
CA ALA A 192 6.16 12.38 11.85
C ALA A 192 4.76 11.80 11.58
N VAL A 193 3.86 12.62 11.03
CA VAL A 193 2.50 12.21 10.64
C VAL A 193 2.54 11.16 9.53
N ARG A 194 3.34 11.38 8.49
CA ARG A 194 3.45 10.46 7.35
C ARG A 194 4.03 9.12 7.76
N GLU A 195 5.03 9.11 8.63
CA GLU A 195 5.66 7.92 9.17
C GLU A 195 4.67 7.10 10.00
N GLU A 196 3.90 7.74 10.89
CA GLU A 196 2.84 7.04 11.64
C GLU A 196 1.77 6.47 10.69
N ASN A 197 1.27 7.26 9.74
CA ASN A 197 0.29 6.76 8.77
C ASN A 197 0.85 5.58 7.95
N ALA A 198 2.11 5.65 7.53
CA ALA A 198 2.78 4.55 6.83
C ALA A 198 2.92 3.32 7.72
N LEU A 199 3.23 3.48 9.01
CA LEU A 199 3.30 2.39 9.98
C LEU A 199 1.92 1.74 10.22
N GLN A 200 0.86 2.55 10.33
CA GLN A 200 -0.51 2.04 10.45
C GLN A 200 -0.94 1.28 9.20
N MET A 201 -0.66 1.83 8.02
CA MET A 201 -0.91 1.15 6.75
C MET A 201 -0.10 -0.15 6.63
N ALA A 202 1.16 -0.16 7.09
CA ALA A 202 1.98 -1.37 7.11
C ALA A 202 1.38 -2.43 8.04
N LYS A 203 0.98 -2.06 9.27
CA LYS A 203 0.31 -2.98 10.21
C LYS A 203 -0.98 -3.56 9.62
N LEU A 204 -1.81 -2.71 9.03
CA LEU A 204 -3.02 -3.13 8.34
C LEU A 204 -2.70 -4.06 7.18
N SER A 205 -1.72 -3.74 6.33
CA SER A 205 -1.32 -4.59 5.21
C SER A 205 -0.83 -5.97 5.64
N ILE A 206 -0.15 -6.07 6.79
CA ILE A 206 0.27 -7.36 7.36
C ILE A 206 -0.98 -8.15 7.79
N ALA A 207 -1.90 -7.52 8.53
CA ALA A 207 -3.14 -8.18 8.96
C ALA A 207 -4.02 -8.61 7.77
N TYR A 208 -4.12 -7.79 6.72
CA TYR A 208 -4.82 -8.14 5.48
C TYR A 208 -4.11 -9.29 4.76
N SER A 209 -2.78 -9.26 4.68
CA SER A 209 -2.00 -10.34 4.08
C SER A 209 -2.21 -11.66 4.82
N GLU A 210 -2.24 -11.65 6.16
CA GLU A 210 -2.55 -12.83 6.97
C GLU A 210 -3.97 -13.33 6.73
N ALA A 211 -4.95 -12.43 6.61
CA ALA A 211 -6.34 -12.80 6.31
C ALA A 211 -6.46 -13.47 4.93
N TRP A 212 -5.82 -12.92 3.92
CA TRP A 212 -5.77 -13.50 2.57
C TRP A 212 -4.98 -14.81 2.53
N ASP A 213 -3.87 -14.93 3.26
CA ASP A 213 -3.12 -16.18 3.36
C ASP A 213 -3.98 -17.28 3.98
N ARG A 214 -4.73 -17.00 5.05
CA ARG A 214 -5.72 -17.94 5.60
C ARG A 214 -6.82 -18.25 4.60
N TYR A 215 -7.35 -17.27 3.86
CA TYR A 215 -8.35 -17.54 2.83
C TYR A 215 -7.83 -18.55 1.79
N LEU A 216 -6.61 -18.34 1.30
CA LEU A 216 -6.00 -19.23 0.30
C LEU A 216 -5.56 -20.59 0.88
N THR A 217 -5.29 -20.67 2.17
CA THR A 217 -4.74 -21.89 2.80
C THR A 217 -5.78 -22.72 3.55
N GLU A 218 -6.78 -22.09 4.16
CA GLU A 218 -7.78 -22.68 5.05
C GLU A 218 -9.17 -22.79 4.40
N ALA A 219 -9.55 -21.88 3.50
CA ALA A 219 -10.83 -21.97 2.80
C ALA A 219 -10.87 -23.17 1.82
N ARG A 220 -12.04 -23.52 1.28
CA ARG A 220 -12.15 -24.59 0.27
C ARG A 220 -11.40 -24.18 -0.99
N SER A 221 -10.81 -25.16 -1.68
CA SER A 221 -10.20 -24.94 -2.99
C SER A 221 -11.24 -24.37 -3.96
N GLN A 222 -10.79 -23.47 -4.83
CA GLN A 222 -11.66 -22.85 -5.83
C GLN A 222 -11.04 -23.02 -7.20
N THR A 223 -11.84 -23.53 -8.14
CA THR A 223 -11.49 -23.54 -9.55
C THR A 223 -11.47 -22.11 -10.11
N LEU A 224 -10.97 -21.96 -11.34
CA LEU A 224 -11.01 -20.67 -12.03
C LEU A 224 -12.44 -20.10 -12.12
N PHE A 225 -13.44 -20.95 -12.37
CA PHE A 225 -14.84 -20.53 -12.47
C PHE A 225 -15.40 -20.07 -11.12
N ASP A 226 -15.08 -20.78 -10.05
CA ASP A 226 -15.48 -20.44 -8.68
C ASP A 226 -14.92 -19.06 -8.27
N ARG A 227 -13.64 -18.82 -8.58
CA ARG A 227 -12.96 -17.55 -8.31
C ARG A 227 -13.59 -16.41 -9.11
N LEU A 228 -13.88 -16.61 -10.40
CA LEU A 228 -14.53 -15.61 -11.25
C LEU A 228 -15.95 -15.29 -10.76
N LEU A 229 -16.71 -16.31 -10.36
CA LEU A 229 -18.05 -16.12 -9.80
C LEU A 229 -18.01 -15.33 -8.50
N THR A 230 -17.14 -15.75 -7.56
CA THR A 230 -16.97 -15.07 -6.27
C THR A 230 -16.52 -13.63 -6.47
N ALA A 231 -15.52 -13.38 -7.33
CA ALA A 231 -15.05 -12.04 -7.63
C ALA A 231 -16.11 -11.19 -8.35
N GLY A 232 -16.95 -11.79 -9.20
CA GLY A 232 -18.07 -11.11 -9.86
C GLY A 232 -19.13 -10.63 -8.86
N ILE A 233 -19.52 -11.51 -7.92
CA ILE A 233 -20.49 -11.19 -6.86
C ILE A 233 -19.94 -10.10 -5.93
N TYR A 234 -18.66 -10.20 -5.55
CA TYR A 234 -17.97 -9.22 -4.69
C TYR A 234 -17.34 -8.06 -5.47
N SER A 235 -17.69 -7.83 -6.73
CA SER A 235 -16.92 -6.93 -7.58
C SER A 235 -16.93 -5.48 -7.10
N ASP A 236 -18.01 -5.01 -6.50
CA ASP A 236 -18.09 -3.65 -5.96
C ASP A 236 -17.24 -3.51 -4.70
N TYR A 237 -17.35 -4.47 -3.77
CA TYR A 237 -16.53 -4.56 -2.55
C TYR A 237 -15.03 -4.61 -2.89
N LEU A 238 -14.63 -5.47 -3.84
CA LEU A 238 -13.22 -5.65 -4.22
C LEU A 238 -12.63 -4.47 -5.03
N LYS A 239 -13.44 -3.55 -5.55
CA LYS A 239 -12.98 -2.38 -6.33
C LYS A 239 -12.79 -1.11 -5.50
N GLU A 240 -13.16 -1.14 -4.23
CA GLU A 240 -13.02 0.01 -3.34
C GLU A 240 -11.54 0.41 -3.19
N SER A 241 -11.29 1.69 -2.90
CA SER A 241 -9.94 2.28 -2.92
C SER A 241 -9.07 1.95 -1.70
N HIS A 242 -9.55 1.10 -0.79
CA HIS A 242 -8.82 0.65 0.39
C HIS A 242 -8.61 -0.86 0.36
N PHE A 243 -7.67 -1.35 1.16
CA PHE A 243 -7.40 -2.79 1.25
C PHE A 243 -8.63 -3.53 1.77
N GLN A 244 -9.03 -4.56 1.03
CA GLN A 244 -10.20 -5.37 1.36
C GLN A 244 -9.79 -6.67 2.02
N LEU A 245 -10.60 -7.12 2.99
CA LEU A 245 -10.54 -8.49 3.49
C LEU A 245 -10.98 -9.46 2.40
N PRO A 246 -10.52 -10.72 2.44
CA PRO A 246 -11.07 -11.77 1.60
C PRO A 246 -12.61 -11.86 1.73
N PRO A 247 -13.32 -12.27 0.66
CA PRO A 247 -14.76 -12.50 0.71
C PRO A 247 -15.18 -13.40 1.88
N GLU A 248 -16.29 -13.05 2.55
CA GLU A 248 -16.84 -13.86 3.64
C GLU A 248 -17.36 -15.22 3.16
N TYR A 249 -17.91 -15.26 1.96
CA TYR A 249 -18.46 -16.45 1.33
C TYR A 249 -17.71 -16.79 0.03
N GLN A 250 -17.48 -18.08 -0.17
CA GLN A 250 -17.02 -18.64 -1.43
C GLN A 250 -18.23 -19.16 -2.22
N PHE A 251 -18.28 -18.87 -3.51
CA PHE A 251 -19.30 -19.38 -4.40
C PHE A 251 -18.69 -20.39 -5.37
N PHE A 252 -19.42 -21.47 -5.62
CA PHE A 252 -18.97 -22.55 -6.50
C PHE A 252 -19.93 -22.69 -7.67
N ALA A 253 -19.36 -22.91 -8.85
CA ALA A 253 -20.10 -23.22 -10.06
C ALA A 253 -19.31 -24.17 -10.95
N PHE A 254 -19.96 -25.28 -11.31
CA PHE A 254 -19.35 -26.35 -12.11
C PHE A 254 -18.09 -26.91 -11.46
N HIS A 255 -18.09 -27.06 -10.13
CA HIS A 255 -16.93 -27.49 -9.35
C HIS A 255 -16.82 -29.02 -9.36
N PRO A 256 -15.80 -29.60 -10.03
CA PRO A 256 -15.63 -31.04 -10.09
C PRO A 256 -14.99 -31.56 -8.81
N SER A 257 -15.45 -32.73 -8.34
CA SER A 257 -14.85 -33.42 -7.20
C SER A 257 -14.87 -34.95 -7.38
N VAL A 258 -14.07 -35.65 -6.58
CA VAL A 258 -14.07 -37.11 -6.48
C VAL A 258 -14.55 -37.48 -5.09
N LEU A 259 -15.40 -38.49 -4.98
CA LEU A 259 -16.02 -38.86 -3.72
C LEU A 259 -16.14 -40.38 -3.57
N MET A 260 -16.45 -40.81 -2.35
CA MET A 260 -16.84 -42.19 -2.04
C MET A 260 -18.33 -42.22 -1.72
N GLU A 261 -19.09 -43.08 -2.40
CA GLU A 261 -20.54 -43.15 -2.30
C GLU A 261 -21.02 -44.56 -1.97
N TYR A 262 -21.92 -44.66 -0.99
CA TYR A 262 -22.71 -45.82 -0.63
C TYR A 262 -24.11 -45.72 -1.24
N VAL A 263 -24.56 -46.75 -1.96
CA VAL A 263 -25.94 -46.87 -2.49
C VAL A 263 -26.50 -48.20 -1.99
N ASP A 264 -27.61 -48.17 -1.26
CA ASP A 264 -28.11 -49.36 -0.54
C ASP A 264 -28.64 -50.43 -1.48
N ASP A 265 -29.39 -50.03 -2.52
CA ASP A 265 -30.02 -50.93 -3.49
C ASP A 265 -29.06 -51.44 -4.59
N ALA A 266 -27.79 -51.04 -4.54
CA ALA A 266 -26.80 -51.58 -5.48
C ALA A 266 -26.46 -53.05 -5.17
N ALA A 267 -26.15 -53.82 -6.23
CA ALA A 267 -25.79 -55.23 -6.08
C ALA A 267 -24.65 -55.46 -5.08
N ASP A 268 -24.71 -56.59 -4.36
CA ASP A 268 -23.72 -56.98 -3.35
C ASP A 268 -22.28 -56.87 -3.86
N GLY A 269 -21.47 -56.12 -3.10
CA GLY A 269 -20.08 -55.81 -3.44
C GLY A 269 -19.90 -54.56 -4.31
N SER A 270 -20.99 -53.93 -4.77
CA SER A 270 -20.99 -52.67 -5.52
C SER A 270 -21.69 -51.52 -4.79
N GLN A 271 -22.08 -51.69 -3.51
CA GLN A 271 -22.70 -50.63 -2.71
C GLN A 271 -21.76 -49.47 -2.42
N PHE A 272 -20.47 -49.72 -2.16
CA PHE A 272 -19.49 -48.68 -1.85
C PHE A 272 -18.48 -48.51 -2.99
N LYS A 273 -18.51 -47.38 -3.70
CA LYS A 273 -17.64 -47.09 -4.85
C LYS A 273 -17.18 -45.64 -4.88
N ALA A 274 -16.04 -45.42 -5.54
CA ALA A 274 -15.63 -44.09 -5.93
C ALA A 274 -16.57 -43.55 -7.03
N ALA A 275 -16.94 -42.28 -6.95
CA ALA A 275 -17.75 -41.59 -7.94
C ALA A 275 -17.11 -40.23 -8.29
N LEU A 276 -17.46 -39.74 -9.48
CA LEU A 276 -17.21 -38.35 -9.85
C LEU A 276 -18.41 -37.51 -9.44
N ALA A 277 -18.18 -36.26 -9.08
CA ALA A 277 -19.24 -35.32 -8.77
C ALA A 277 -18.99 -33.97 -9.42
N VAL A 278 -20.08 -33.28 -9.74
CA VAL A 278 -20.08 -31.89 -10.18
C VAL A 278 -21.04 -31.11 -9.29
N GLU A 279 -20.48 -30.16 -8.56
CA GLU A 279 -21.22 -29.16 -7.80
C GLU A 279 -21.65 -28.04 -8.76
N TRP A 280 -22.95 -27.95 -9.02
CA TRP A 280 -23.50 -27.00 -9.99
C TRP A 280 -23.55 -25.59 -9.44
N ILE A 281 -24.02 -25.47 -8.19
CA ILE A 281 -24.15 -24.21 -7.47
C ILE A 281 -23.89 -24.51 -6.00
N GLY A 282 -23.01 -23.71 -5.39
CA GLY A 282 -22.66 -23.86 -3.99
C GLY A 282 -22.30 -22.56 -3.31
N ILE A 283 -22.43 -22.58 -1.98
CA ILE A 283 -21.96 -21.51 -1.10
C ILE A 283 -21.21 -22.11 0.09
N ASN A 284 -20.10 -21.48 0.47
CA ASN A 284 -19.32 -21.86 1.65
C ASN A 284 -18.93 -20.62 2.46
N ALA A 285 -19.36 -20.57 3.70
CA ALA A 285 -18.90 -19.63 4.70
C ALA A 285 -17.62 -20.21 5.35
N TRP A 286 -16.46 -19.67 4.97
CA TRP A 286 -15.19 -20.33 5.25
C TRP A 286 -14.60 -20.04 6.65
N GLN A 287 -15.09 -19.01 7.35
CA GLN A 287 -14.66 -18.65 8.71
C GLN A 287 -15.71 -18.92 9.78
N SER A 288 -16.98 -18.60 9.49
CA SER A 288 -18.05 -18.68 10.46
C SER A 288 -19.37 -19.07 9.81
N CYS A 289 -20.05 -19.99 10.45
CA CYS A 289 -21.33 -20.53 10.04
C CYS A 289 -22.37 -20.28 11.13
N PHE A 290 -23.47 -19.59 10.80
CA PHE A 290 -24.55 -19.28 11.75
C PHE A 290 -24.07 -18.65 13.08
N GLY A 291 -23.01 -17.85 13.03
CA GLY A 291 -22.42 -17.19 14.20
C GLY A 291 -21.50 -18.07 15.05
N ALA A 292 -21.23 -19.31 14.62
CA ALA A 292 -20.25 -20.18 15.24
C ALA A 292 -18.93 -20.15 14.46
N ASN A 293 -17.80 -20.34 15.16
CA ASN A 293 -16.45 -20.32 14.58
C ASN A 293 -16.08 -21.67 13.96
N PHE A 294 -16.87 -22.13 12.99
CA PHE A 294 -16.55 -23.25 12.13
C PHE A 294 -17.01 -22.96 10.71
N ALA A 295 -16.33 -23.55 9.73
CA ALA A 295 -16.69 -23.36 8.33
C ALA A 295 -17.82 -24.29 7.90
N CYS A 296 -18.76 -23.78 7.11
CA CYS A 296 -19.84 -24.60 6.56
C CYS A 296 -20.31 -24.12 5.20
N GLY A 297 -20.97 -25.00 4.47
CA GLY A 297 -21.60 -24.66 3.20
C GLY A 297 -22.60 -25.69 2.74
N ALA A 298 -23.28 -25.38 1.65
CA ALA A 298 -24.20 -26.29 1.00
C ALA A 298 -24.26 -26.07 -0.50
N SER A 299 -24.51 -27.15 -1.23
CA SER A 299 -24.45 -27.16 -2.69
C SER A 299 -25.43 -28.14 -3.32
N ILE A 300 -25.81 -27.85 -4.56
CA ILE A 300 -26.54 -28.77 -5.44
C ILE A 300 -25.51 -29.54 -6.26
N VAL A 301 -25.58 -30.87 -6.21
CA VAL A 301 -24.57 -31.75 -6.81
C VAL A 301 -25.22 -32.78 -7.73
N SER A 302 -24.50 -33.15 -8.79
CA SER A 302 -24.69 -34.42 -9.49
C SER A 302 -23.51 -35.34 -9.24
N THR A 303 -23.79 -36.63 -9.08
CA THR A 303 -22.79 -37.70 -8.97
C THR A 303 -22.88 -38.63 -10.18
N TYR A 304 -21.75 -39.23 -10.56
CA TYR A 304 -21.65 -40.23 -11.61
C TYR A 304 -20.81 -41.41 -11.13
N SER A 305 -21.36 -42.62 -11.22
CA SER A 305 -20.66 -43.86 -10.93
C SER A 305 -21.25 -45.02 -11.72
N ASP A 306 -20.40 -45.74 -12.46
CA ASP A 306 -20.78 -46.95 -13.19
C ASP A 306 -21.07 -48.12 -12.21
N ARG A 307 -22.35 -48.50 -12.12
CA ARG A 307 -22.84 -49.54 -11.20
C ARG A 307 -23.81 -50.48 -11.94
N ALA A 308 -23.68 -51.78 -11.67
CA ALA A 308 -24.63 -52.74 -12.21
C ALA A 308 -25.96 -52.64 -11.46
N GLY A 309 -27.05 -52.41 -12.19
CA GLY A 309 -28.43 -52.52 -11.68
C GLY A 309 -29.04 -51.25 -11.09
N VAL A 310 -28.34 -50.11 -11.11
CA VAL A 310 -28.85 -48.79 -10.69
C VAL A 310 -28.42 -47.73 -11.72
N ASP A 311 -29.06 -46.56 -11.72
CA ASP A 311 -28.70 -45.47 -12.63
C ASP A 311 -27.30 -44.90 -12.33
N ASP A 312 -26.60 -44.51 -13.38
CA ASP A 312 -25.22 -44.05 -13.30
C ASP A 312 -25.14 -42.65 -12.68
N PHE A 313 -26.17 -41.83 -12.89
CA PHE A 313 -26.27 -40.47 -12.39
C PHE A 313 -27.13 -40.37 -11.13
N GLY A 314 -26.74 -39.50 -10.21
CA GLY A 314 -27.56 -39.10 -9.08
C GLY A 314 -27.54 -37.61 -8.86
N HIS A 315 -28.63 -37.08 -8.31
CA HIS A 315 -28.77 -35.65 -8.02
C HIS A 315 -29.11 -35.44 -6.57
N GLY A 316 -28.58 -34.40 -5.96
CA GLY A 316 -28.95 -34.09 -4.59
C GLY A 316 -28.19 -32.94 -3.95
N LEU A 317 -28.00 -33.05 -2.65
CA LEU A 317 -27.45 -32.01 -1.81
C LEU A 317 -26.13 -32.45 -1.22
N MET A 318 -25.17 -31.53 -1.21
CA MET A 318 -23.88 -31.65 -0.55
C MET A 318 -23.79 -30.61 0.56
N PHE A 319 -23.26 -31.00 1.71
CA PHE A 319 -22.97 -30.12 2.83
C PHE A 319 -21.47 -30.12 3.09
N HIS A 320 -20.91 -28.94 3.31
CA HIS A 320 -19.49 -28.73 3.57
C HIS A 320 -19.28 -28.44 5.04
N ILE A 321 -18.22 -29.02 5.62
CA ILE A 321 -17.82 -28.81 7.01
C ILE A 321 -16.30 -28.65 7.07
N GLU A 322 -15.85 -27.64 7.83
CA GLU A 322 -14.43 -27.35 8.11
C GLU A 322 -13.57 -27.18 6.84
N ASN A 323 -14.18 -26.67 5.75
CA ASN A 323 -13.55 -26.46 4.43
C ASN A 323 -12.85 -27.67 3.80
N SER A 324 -12.96 -28.86 4.41
CA SER A 324 -12.12 -30.00 4.08
C SER A 324 -12.93 -31.27 3.88
N TYR A 325 -14.11 -31.35 4.52
CA TYR A 325 -14.99 -32.49 4.44
C TYR A 325 -16.30 -32.10 3.81
N SER A 326 -16.87 -32.98 3.02
CA SER A 326 -18.24 -32.80 2.54
C SER A 326 -18.96 -34.14 2.51
N PHE A 327 -20.22 -34.13 2.89
CA PHE A 327 -21.09 -35.29 2.85
C PHE A 327 -22.39 -34.88 2.19
N GLY A 328 -23.14 -35.85 1.70
CA GLY A 328 -24.40 -35.53 1.08
C GLY A 328 -25.21 -36.75 0.73
N VAL A 329 -26.36 -36.45 0.14
CA VAL A 329 -27.37 -37.42 -0.24
C VAL A 329 -27.74 -37.16 -1.68
N THR A 330 -27.79 -38.22 -2.48
CA THR A 330 -28.26 -38.21 -3.86
C THR A 330 -29.44 -39.16 -4.02
N GLU A 331 -30.30 -38.87 -4.98
CA GLU A 331 -31.38 -39.76 -5.42
C GLU A 331 -31.10 -40.21 -6.87
N ARG A 332 -31.42 -41.48 -7.15
CA ARG A 332 -31.17 -42.18 -8.41
C ARG A 332 -32.33 -43.14 -8.72
N ASP A 333 -33.29 -42.72 -9.54
CA ASP A 333 -34.44 -43.56 -9.96
C ASP A 333 -35.20 -44.21 -8.78
N GLY A 334 -35.36 -43.48 -7.68
CA GLY A 334 -36.00 -43.94 -6.44
C GLY A 334 -35.04 -44.43 -5.35
N ASP A 335 -33.77 -44.69 -5.68
CA ASP A 335 -32.77 -45.17 -4.73
C ASP A 335 -31.99 -44.02 -4.10
N VAL A 336 -31.59 -44.18 -2.83
CA VAL A 336 -30.89 -43.14 -2.07
C VAL A 336 -29.41 -43.50 -1.92
N GLY A 337 -28.54 -42.59 -2.38
CA GLY A 337 -27.11 -42.64 -2.20
C GLY A 337 -26.64 -41.70 -1.09
N TYR A 338 -25.62 -42.12 -0.32
CA TYR A 338 -24.92 -41.30 0.66
C TYR A 338 -23.46 -41.21 0.26
N PHE A 339 -22.87 -40.02 0.33
CA PHE A 339 -21.46 -39.87 -0.02
C PHE A 339 -20.67 -39.06 1.00
N LEU A 340 -19.36 -39.28 0.95
CA LEU A 340 -18.34 -38.52 1.67
C LEU A 340 -17.21 -38.17 0.71
N THR A 341 -16.70 -36.95 0.80
CA THR A 341 -15.51 -36.48 0.08
C THR A 341 -14.63 -35.63 0.97
N VAL A 342 -13.36 -35.56 0.58
CA VAL A 342 -12.38 -34.63 1.11
C VAL A 342 -11.94 -33.71 -0.03
N ASP A 343 -11.61 -32.46 0.29
CA ASP A 343 -11.12 -31.51 -0.71
C ASP A 343 -9.73 -31.92 -1.21
N LEU A 344 -9.71 -32.79 -2.22
CA LEU A 344 -8.49 -33.29 -2.84
C LEU A 344 -7.80 -32.22 -3.70
N LEU A 345 -8.56 -31.29 -4.27
CA LEU A 345 -8.00 -30.21 -5.09
C LEU A 345 -7.01 -29.37 -4.29
N LYS A 346 -7.30 -29.16 -3.00
CA LYS A 346 -6.40 -28.49 -2.05
C LYS A 346 -5.06 -29.19 -1.84
N ALA A 347 -4.98 -30.51 -2.07
CA ALA A 347 -3.73 -31.27 -2.04
C ALA A 347 -2.91 -31.09 -3.34
N PHE A 348 -3.55 -30.66 -4.43
CA PHE A 348 -2.92 -30.38 -5.72
C PHE A 348 -2.64 -28.88 -5.94
N GLU A 349 -3.21 -27.98 -5.13
CA GLU A 349 -2.89 -26.55 -5.16
C GLU A 349 -1.43 -26.32 -4.71
N ASP A 350 -0.58 -25.86 -5.63
CA ASP A 350 0.78 -25.41 -5.31
C ASP A 350 0.72 -24.01 -4.65
N LYS A 351 0.38 -24.02 -3.35
CA LYS A 351 0.19 -22.82 -2.52
C LYS A 351 1.38 -21.85 -2.59
N LYS A 352 2.59 -22.37 -2.84
CA LYS A 352 3.82 -21.58 -2.81
C LYS A 352 4.07 -20.81 -4.11
N SER A 353 3.63 -21.31 -5.25
CA SER A 353 3.76 -20.59 -6.52
C SER A 353 2.67 -19.54 -6.71
N GLU A 354 1.45 -19.78 -6.21
CA GLU A 354 0.36 -18.82 -6.30
C GLU A 354 0.62 -17.57 -5.42
N VAL A 355 1.03 -17.75 -4.16
CA VAL A 355 1.41 -16.63 -3.28
C VAL A 355 2.58 -15.83 -3.84
N LYS A 356 3.57 -16.50 -4.44
CA LYS A 356 4.69 -15.83 -5.11
C LYS A 356 4.23 -15.01 -6.31
N GLY A 357 3.34 -15.53 -7.15
CA GLY A 357 2.82 -14.78 -8.29
C GLY A 357 2.07 -13.50 -7.88
N TRP A 358 1.30 -13.56 -6.78
CA TRP A 358 0.66 -12.37 -6.20
C TRP A 358 1.67 -11.40 -5.60
N GLN A 359 2.68 -11.89 -4.89
CA GLN A 359 3.76 -11.05 -4.34
C GLN A 359 4.57 -10.36 -5.45
N GLU A 360 4.92 -11.06 -6.52
CA GLU A 360 5.62 -10.50 -7.68
C GLU A 360 4.79 -9.40 -8.34
N LYS A 361 3.49 -9.63 -8.54
CA LYS A 361 2.60 -8.63 -9.13
C LYS A 361 2.35 -7.42 -8.21
N ALA A 362 2.30 -7.64 -6.89
CA ALA A 362 2.23 -6.55 -5.92
C ALA A 362 3.53 -5.73 -5.90
N ASN A 363 4.69 -6.37 -5.98
CA ASN A 363 5.99 -5.68 -6.04
C ASN A 363 6.16 -4.86 -7.33
N GLU A 364 5.70 -5.39 -8.47
CA GLU A 364 5.63 -4.68 -9.75
C GLU A 364 4.78 -3.41 -9.65
N LEU A 365 3.57 -3.52 -9.09
CA LEU A 365 2.65 -2.39 -8.91
C LEU A 365 3.16 -1.34 -7.90
N LEU A 366 3.94 -1.78 -6.91
CA LEU A 366 4.50 -0.92 -5.86
C LEU A 366 5.89 -0.35 -6.22
N GLY A 367 6.42 -0.64 -7.41
CA GLY A 367 7.71 -0.13 -7.88
C GLY A 367 8.91 -0.59 -7.05
N LYS A 368 8.81 -1.76 -6.42
CA LYS A 368 9.93 -2.41 -5.74
C LYS A 368 10.43 -3.54 -6.63
N GLU A 369 11.29 -3.20 -7.59
CA GLU A 369 12.17 -4.21 -8.24
C GLU A 369 13.36 -4.55 -7.34
#